data_AF-A0A2A2GBN3-F1
#
_entry.id   AF-A0A2A2GBN3-F1
#
_cell.length_a   1.000
_cell.length_b   1.000
_cell.length_c   1.000
_cell.angle_alpha   90.00
_cell.angle_beta   90.00
_cell.angle_gamma   90.00
#
_symmetry.space_group_name_H-M   'P 1'
#
loop_
_entity.id
_entity.type
_entity.pdbx_description
1 polymer ?
#
loop_
_entity_poly.entity_id
_entity_poly.type
_entity_poly.pdbx_seq_one_letter_code
_entity_poly.pdbx_strand_id
1 'polypeptide(L)'
;MENHQKFYQQRRNLILSSIAISIYDIIGLEIDVINILGNQVGISNQQNIEILLIVFWVYSLIRFFQYSSIEDSFGHKKLFSQYQKYLSDFRHKYIFKKVARNVDPQSVNSDDMGGRRPFKYEDIKKKSPFKWAYTYKPYDPVKDEEKNKDAVDIYFNIVEISKPYAATFLKMLVLRPAFTEYILPYLLALMTLGIIIYF
;
A
#
# COMPACT_ATOMS: atom_id res chain seq x y z
N MET A 1 -29.42 -24.29 19.82
CA MET A 1 -28.23 -23.55 19.34
C MET A 1 -26.99 -23.78 20.21
N GLU A 2 -27.12 -23.89 21.53
CA GLU A 2 -25.98 -24.08 22.46
C GLU A 2 -25.14 -25.35 22.22
N ASN A 3 -25.77 -26.47 21.84
CA ASN A 3 -25.06 -27.74 21.60
C ASN A 3 -24.10 -27.68 20.40
N HIS A 4 -24.40 -26.88 19.36
CA HIS A 4 -23.48 -26.71 18.23
C HIS A 4 -22.24 -25.92 18.63
N GLN A 5 -22.39 -24.89 19.46
CA GLN A 5 -21.25 -24.09 19.93
C GLN A 5 -20.29 -24.92 20.79
N LYS A 6 -20.81 -25.77 21.68
CA LYS A 6 -19.99 -26.71 22.49
C LYS A 6 -19.23 -27.72 21.62
N PHE A 7 -19.87 -28.26 20.58
CA PHE A 7 -19.21 -29.16 19.63
C PHE A 7 -18.06 -28.48 18.86
N TYR A 8 -18.27 -27.26 18.37
CA TYR A 8 -17.21 -26.50 17.68
C TYR A 8 -16.03 -26.15 18.60
N GLN A 9 -16.31 -25.87 19.88
CA GLN A 9 -15.27 -25.64 20.89
C GLN A 9 -14.44 -26.91 21.13
N GLN A 10 -15.08 -28.07 21.33
CA GLN A 10 -14.37 -29.33 21.52
C GLN A 10 -13.51 -29.70 20.30
N ARG A 11 -14.02 -29.49 19.09
CA ARG A 11 -13.25 -29.71 17.85
C ARG A 11 -12.02 -28.80 17.77
N ARG A 12 -12.14 -27.52 18.11
CA ARG A 12 -11.00 -26.59 18.16
C ARG A 12 -9.98 -27.01 19.21
N ASN A 13 -10.43 -27.38 20.42
CA ASN A 13 -9.55 -27.81 21.49
C ASN A 13 -8.77 -29.07 21.12
N LEU A 14 -9.43 -30.04 20.48
CA LEU A 14 -8.77 -31.24 19.99
C LEU A 14 -7.70 -30.90 18.96
N ILE A 15 -8.04 -30.11 17.93
CA ILE A 15 -7.08 -29.69 16.90
C ILE A 15 -5.89 -28.96 17.53
N LEU A 16 -6.14 -28.03 18.46
CA LEU A 16 -5.08 -27.29 19.15
C LEU A 16 -4.19 -28.21 19.99
N SER A 17 -4.77 -29.16 20.73
CA SER A 17 -4.00 -30.13 21.50
C SER A 17 -3.18 -31.06 20.61
N SER A 18 -3.71 -31.49 19.47
CA SER A 18 -2.96 -32.31 18.51
C SER A 18 -1.79 -31.54 17.92
N ILE A 19 -1.99 -30.27 17.54
CA ILE A 19 -0.90 -29.41 17.05
C ILE A 19 0.15 -29.21 18.15
N ALA A 20 -0.26 -28.96 19.39
CA ALA A 20 0.66 -28.77 20.50
C ALA A 20 1.52 -30.02 20.77
N ILE A 21 0.92 -31.22 20.71
CA ILE A 21 1.64 -32.49 20.86
C ILE A 21 2.63 -32.68 19.72
N SER A 22 2.24 -32.42 18.47
CA SER A 22 3.15 -32.50 17.32
C SER A 22 4.32 -31.52 17.43
N ILE A 23 4.07 -30.30 17.92
CA ILE A 23 5.14 -29.31 18.14
C ILE A 23 6.10 -29.80 19.23
N TYR A 24 5.57 -30.35 20.33
CA TYR A 24 6.39 -30.92 21.41
C TYR A 24 7.35 -32.01 20.89
N ASP A 25 6.81 -32.92 20.08
CA ASP A 25 7.57 -34.03 19.47
C ASP A 25 8.63 -33.52 18.47
N ILE A 26 8.26 -32.57 17.59
CA ILE A 26 9.19 -31.99 16.61
C ILE A 26 10.32 -31.22 17.28
N ILE A 27 10.04 -30.44 18.32
CA ILE A 27 11.08 -29.70 19.05
C ILE A 27 12.01 -30.69 19.80
N GLY A 28 11.52 -31.89 20.10
CA GLY A 28 12.24 -32.87 20.90
C GLY A 28 12.52 -32.33 22.30
N LEU A 29 11.46 -31.80 22.94
CA LEU A 29 11.53 -31.29 24.30
C LEU A 29 11.73 -32.44 25.27
N GLU A 30 12.83 -32.39 26.02
CA GLU A 30 13.16 -33.32 27.09
C GLU A 30 12.98 -32.59 28.42
N ILE A 31 12.20 -33.16 29.34
CA ILE A 31 12.03 -32.57 30.67
C ILE A 31 13.22 -33.02 31.51
N ASP A 32 14.24 -32.16 31.60
CA ASP A 32 15.48 -32.47 32.31
C ASP A 32 15.26 -32.57 33.82
N VAL A 33 14.54 -31.59 34.40
CA VAL A 33 14.27 -31.55 35.84
C VAL A 33 12.89 -30.94 36.12
N ILE A 34 12.07 -31.65 36.90
CA ILE A 34 10.82 -31.14 37.44
C ILE A 34 11.10 -30.61 38.85
N ASN A 35 11.13 -29.28 39.02
CA ASN A 35 11.23 -28.64 40.33
C ASN A 35 9.94 -27.89 40.68
N ILE A 36 9.66 -27.75 41.98
CA ILE A 36 8.51 -26.99 42.50
C ILE A 36 8.55 -25.51 42.06
N LEU A 37 9.75 -24.98 41.81
CA LEU A 37 9.99 -23.61 41.33
C LEU A 37 9.91 -23.45 39.80
N GLY A 38 9.79 -24.55 39.05
CA GLY A 38 9.74 -24.54 37.60
C GLY A 38 10.42 -25.76 36.98
N ASN A 39 10.02 -26.09 35.75
CA ASN A 39 10.62 -27.18 35.00
C ASN A 39 11.77 -26.65 34.14
N GLN A 40 12.90 -27.35 34.13
CA GLN A 40 13.94 -27.15 33.13
C GLN A 40 13.65 -28.08 31.96
N VAL A 41 13.66 -27.52 30.75
CA VAL A 41 13.36 -28.27 29.53
C VAL A 41 14.56 -28.15 28.60
N GLY A 42 15.15 -29.28 28.29
CA GLY A 42 16.20 -29.44 27.29
C GLY A 42 15.58 -29.48 25.91
N ILE A 43 16.23 -28.84 24.95
CA ILE A 43 15.85 -28.90 23.54
C ILE A 43 16.90 -29.75 22.85
N SER A 44 16.53 -30.95 22.42
CA SER A 44 17.44 -31.89 21.77
C SER A 44 17.94 -31.38 20.41
N ASN A 45 17.11 -30.62 19.68
CA ASN A 45 17.47 -30.08 18.37
C ASN A 45 17.01 -28.63 18.18
N GLN A 46 17.93 -27.69 18.38
CA GLN A 46 17.69 -26.25 18.20
C GLN A 46 17.24 -25.91 16.76
N GLN A 47 17.71 -26.65 15.76
CA GLN A 47 17.34 -26.42 14.35
C GLN A 47 15.83 -26.64 14.10
N ASN A 48 15.20 -27.55 14.85
CA ASN A 48 13.76 -27.78 14.72
C ASN A 48 12.94 -26.59 15.20
N ILE A 49 13.42 -25.84 16.20
CA ILE A 49 12.78 -24.59 16.65
C ILE A 49 12.86 -23.54 15.55
N GLU A 50 14.02 -23.37 14.92
CA GLU A 50 14.21 -22.41 13.83
C GLU A 50 13.26 -22.70 12.66
N ILE A 51 13.18 -23.97 12.25
CA ILE A 51 12.24 -24.42 11.20
C ILE A 51 10.80 -24.12 11.60
N LEU A 52 10.40 -24.40 12.85
CA LEU A 52 9.05 -24.13 13.36
C LEU A 52 8.72 -22.63 13.34
N LEU A 53 9.67 -21.78 13.74
CA LEU A 53 9.52 -20.33 13.70
C LEU A 53 9.36 -19.84 12.26
N ILE A 54 10.14 -20.36 11.31
CA ILE A 54 10.01 -20.04 9.88
C ILE A 54 8.63 -20.47 9.36
N VAL A 55 8.18 -21.68 9.66
CA VAL A 55 6.85 -22.17 9.24
C VAL A 55 5.73 -21.30 9.81
N PHE A 56 5.80 -20.96 11.10
CA PHE A 56 4.82 -20.08 11.74
C PHE A 56 4.82 -18.68 11.13
N TRP A 57 6.00 -18.15 10.82
CA TRP A 57 6.18 -16.87 10.16
C TRP A 57 5.61 -16.89 8.74
N VAL A 58 5.90 -17.90 7.93
CA VAL A 58 5.35 -18.06 6.56
C VAL A 58 3.83 -18.16 6.61
N TYR A 59 3.30 -19.00 7.50
CA TYR A 59 1.86 -19.14 7.71
C TYR A 59 1.21 -17.80 8.05
N SER A 60 1.79 -17.07 9.01
CA SER A 60 1.30 -15.75 9.43
C SER A 60 1.33 -14.74 8.29
N LEU A 61 2.40 -14.73 7.47
CA LEU A 61 2.52 -13.87 6.30
C LEU A 61 1.44 -14.18 5.26
N ILE A 62 1.20 -15.46 4.97
CA ILE A 62 0.14 -15.89 4.04
C ILE A 62 -1.24 -15.47 4.56
N ARG A 63 -1.52 -15.70 5.85
CA ARG A 63 -2.80 -15.32 6.46
C ARG A 63 -3.01 -13.81 6.46
N PHE A 64 -1.95 -13.06 6.76
CA PHE A 64 -1.96 -11.61 6.69
C PHE A 64 -2.28 -11.13 5.26
N PHE A 65 -1.64 -11.72 4.25
CA PHE A 65 -1.95 -11.44 2.84
C PHE A 65 -3.41 -11.74 2.48
N GLN A 66 -3.92 -12.92 2.84
CA GLN A 66 -5.31 -13.29 2.61
C GLN A 66 -6.27 -12.28 3.25
N TYR A 67 -6.05 -11.93 4.52
CA TYR A 67 -6.91 -11.00 5.25
C TYR A 67 -6.90 -9.60 4.61
N SER A 68 -5.71 -9.09 4.26
CA SER A 68 -5.54 -7.79 3.60
C SER A 68 -6.18 -7.71 2.20
N SER A 69 -6.50 -8.85 1.59
CA SER A 69 -7.11 -8.94 0.26
C SER A 69 -8.64 -9.00 0.26
N ILE A 70 -9.23 -9.51 1.35
CA ILE A 70 -10.68 -9.74 1.50
C ILE A 70 -11.38 -8.50 2.08
N GLU A 71 -10.73 -7.79 3.00
CA GLU A 71 -11.36 -6.68 3.71
C GLU A 71 -11.31 -5.38 2.89
N ASP A 72 -12.42 -5.04 2.22
CA ASP A 72 -12.54 -3.81 1.41
C ASP A 72 -12.44 -2.53 2.25
N SER A 73 -12.77 -2.62 3.54
CA SER A 73 -12.71 -1.50 4.47
C SER A 73 -11.30 -1.21 5.00
N PHE A 74 -10.38 -2.17 4.90
CA PHE A 74 -9.07 -2.15 5.55
C PHE A 74 -8.10 -3.06 4.76
N GLY A 75 -7.35 -2.49 3.80
CA GLY A 75 -6.44 -3.28 2.97
C GLY A 75 -5.77 -2.51 1.82
N HIS A 76 -4.95 -3.22 1.04
CA HIS A 76 -4.13 -2.67 -0.05
C HIS A 76 -4.95 -1.91 -1.10
N LYS A 77 -6.16 -2.40 -1.40
CA LYS A 77 -7.07 -1.76 -2.36
C LYS A 77 -7.50 -0.37 -1.89
N LYS A 78 -7.84 -0.22 -0.61
CA LYS A 78 -8.25 1.07 -0.02
C LYS A 78 -7.06 2.01 0.13
N LEU A 79 -5.90 1.49 0.50
CA LEU A 79 -4.64 2.24 0.48
C LEU A 79 -4.35 2.78 -0.93
N PHE A 80 -4.50 1.95 -1.96
CA PHE A 80 -4.27 2.35 -3.33
C PHE A 80 -5.32 3.34 -3.84
N SER A 81 -6.61 3.14 -3.54
CA SER A 81 -7.66 4.08 -3.92
C SER A 81 -7.49 5.44 -3.23
N GLN A 82 -7.10 5.44 -1.96
CA GLN A 82 -6.74 6.65 -1.23
C GLN A 82 -5.51 7.32 -1.84
N TYR A 83 -4.46 6.56 -2.14
CA TYR A 83 -3.27 7.07 -2.84
C TYR A 83 -3.66 7.75 -4.13
N GLN A 84 -4.46 7.09 -4.98
CA GLN A 84 -4.92 7.64 -6.25
C GLN A 84 -5.72 8.92 -6.06
N LYS A 85 -6.61 8.97 -5.06
CA LYS A 85 -7.39 10.17 -4.74
C LYS A 85 -6.51 11.33 -4.29
N TYR A 86 -5.56 11.10 -3.38
CA TYR A 86 -4.65 12.17 -2.96
C TYR A 86 -3.74 12.62 -4.09
N LEU A 87 -3.25 11.66 -4.87
CA LEU A 87 -2.40 11.93 -6.02
C LEU A 87 -3.16 12.76 -7.06
N SER A 88 -4.44 12.46 -7.32
CA SER A 88 -5.28 13.28 -8.21
C SER A 88 -5.48 14.68 -7.66
N ASP A 89 -5.79 14.83 -6.36
CA ASP A 89 -6.01 16.13 -5.73
C ASP A 89 -4.74 17.00 -5.77
N PHE A 90 -3.59 16.42 -5.43
CA PHE A 90 -2.29 17.12 -5.46
C PHE A 90 -1.85 17.44 -6.88
N ARG A 91 -1.98 16.50 -7.82
CA ARG A 91 -1.67 16.74 -9.24
C ARG A 91 -2.53 17.85 -9.80
N HIS A 92 -3.84 17.78 -9.57
CA HIS A 92 -4.77 18.79 -10.04
C HIS A 92 -4.37 20.15 -9.48
N LYS A 93 -4.22 20.30 -8.16
CA LYS A 93 -3.84 21.57 -7.53
C LYS A 93 -2.49 22.12 -8.03
N TYR A 94 -1.47 21.27 -8.16
CA TYR A 94 -0.12 21.71 -8.53
C TYR A 94 -0.02 22.08 -10.01
N ILE A 95 -0.56 21.22 -10.88
CA ILE A 95 -0.45 21.40 -12.33
C ILE A 95 -1.40 22.49 -12.79
N PHE A 96 -2.62 22.53 -12.27
CA PHE A 96 -3.56 23.61 -12.52
C PHE A 96 -2.93 24.96 -12.17
N LYS A 97 -2.34 25.09 -10.98
CA LYS A 97 -1.66 26.32 -10.57
C LYS A 97 -0.52 26.72 -11.51
N LYS A 98 0.18 25.76 -12.10
CA LYS A 98 1.24 26.04 -13.08
C LYS A 98 0.66 26.42 -14.45
N VAL A 99 -0.40 25.76 -14.90
CA VAL A 99 -1.11 26.08 -16.14
C VAL A 99 -1.70 27.50 -16.06
N ALA A 100 -2.44 27.80 -14.99
CA ALA A 100 -3.04 29.10 -14.71
C ALA A 100 -2.05 30.27 -14.57
N ARG A 101 -0.76 29.99 -14.36
CA ARG A 101 0.30 31.01 -14.34
C ARG A 101 0.87 31.31 -15.72
N ASN A 102 0.85 30.33 -16.62
CA ASN A 102 1.40 30.45 -17.98
C ASN A 102 0.32 30.82 -19.01
N VAL A 103 -0.94 30.67 -18.65
CA VAL A 103 -2.11 31.08 -19.41
C VAL A 103 -2.75 32.27 -18.68
N ASP A 104 -3.37 33.21 -19.40
CA ASP A 104 -4.03 34.37 -18.82
C ASP A 104 -4.93 33.95 -17.64
N PRO A 105 -4.69 34.44 -16.40
CA PRO A 105 -5.48 34.09 -15.22
C PRO A 105 -6.99 34.29 -15.42
N GLN A 106 -7.41 35.24 -16.27
CA GLN A 106 -8.82 35.48 -16.56
C GLN A 106 -9.47 34.38 -17.40
N SER A 107 -8.68 33.65 -18.20
CA SER A 107 -9.15 32.47 -18.96
C SER A 107 -9.10 31.16 -18.16
N VAL A 108 -8.57 31.21 -16.93
CA VAL A 108 -8.38 30.03 -16.07
C VAL A 108 -9.06 30.27 -14.71
N ASN A 109 -10.36 30.63 -14.74
CA ASN A 109 -11.18 30.58 -13.54
C ASN A 109 -11.33 29.12 -13.09
N SER A 110 -10.95 28.83 -11.84
CA SER A 110 -10.87 27.48 -11.28
C SER A 110 -12.20 26.77 -11.12
N ASP A 111 -13.29 27.54 -11.09
CA ASP A 111 -14.62 27.05 -10.75
C ASP A 111 -15.57 27.11 -11.96
N ASP A 112 -15.19 27.84 -13.02
CA ASP A 112 -15.97 28.05 -14.23
C ASP A 112 -15.26 27.46 -15.45
N MET A 113 -15.28 26.14 -15.52
CA MET A 113 -15.24 25.44 -16.81
C MET A 113 -16.60 25.49 -17.49
N GLY A 114 -17.12 26.69 -17.74
CA GLY A 114 -18.28 26.93 -18.59
C GLY A 114 -18.09 26.45 -20.05
N GLY A 115 -16.92 25.89 -20.39
CA GLY A 115 -16.55 25.35 -21.70
C GLY A 115 -15.92 23.94 -21.63
N ARG A 116 -16.63 22.98 -21.03
CA ARG A 116 -16.67 21.53 -21.31
C ARG A 116 -15.42 20.62 -21.29
N ARG A 117 -14.17 21.07 -21.12
CA ARG A 117 -13.04 20.14 -20.91
C ARG A 117 -12.28 20.35 -19.60
N PRO A 118 -12.64 19.62 -18.51
CA PRO A 118 -11.78 19.49 -17.33
C PRO A 118 -10.35 19.19 -17.74
N PHE A 119 -9.39 19.90 -17.13
CA PHE A 119 -7.97 19.59 -17.28
C PHE A 119 -7.79 18.10 -16.97
N LYS A 120 -7.45 17.33 -18.00
CA LYS A 120 -7.14 15.91 -17.89
C LYS A 120 -5.65 15.77 -17.89
N TYR A 121 -5.11 15.11 -16.87
CA TYR A 121 -3.68 14.85 -16.82
C TYR A 121 -3.24 13.91 -17.94
N GLU A 122 -4.14 13.08 -18.48
CA GLU A 122 -3.86 12.25 -19.65
C GLU A 122 -3.44 13.07 -20.88
N ASP A 123 -3.77 14.38 -20.92
CA ASP A 123 -3.37 15.28 -21.99
C ASP A 123 -1.90 15.70 -21.91
N ILE A 124 -1.21 15.43 -20.79
CA ILE A 124 0.24 15.65 -20.66
C ILE A 124 0.98 14.56 -21.44
N LYS A 125 1.66 14.97 -22.51
CA LYS A 125 2.42 14.06 -23.38
C LYS A 125 3.91 14.17 -23.09
N LYS A 126 4.58 13.03 -23.00
CA LYS A 126 6.05 12.97 -22.92
C LYS A 126 6.62 13.44 -24.26
N LYS A 127 7.50 14.45 -24.23
CA LYS A 127 8.20 14.97 -25.43
C LYS A 127 9.65 14.50 -25.48
N SER A 128 10.28 14.29 -24.32
CA SER A 128 11.67 13.85 -24.15
C SER A 128 11.83 13.12 -22.80
N PRO A 129 12.90 12.34 -22.56
CA PRO A 129 13.09 11.59 -21.31
C PRO A 129 12.87 12.38 -20.02
N PHE A 130 13.14 13.69 -20.04
CA PHE A 130 13.01 14.58 -18.88
C PHE A 130 12.05 15.75 -19.10
N LYS A 131 11.29 15.74 -20.20
CA LYS A 131 10.37 16.83 -20.53
C LYS A 131 9.01 16.29 -20.99
N TRP A 132 7.98 16.89 -20.42
CA TRP A 132 6.59 16.67 -20.79
C TRP A 132 5.99 18.00 -21.19
N ALA A 133 4.98 17.94 -22.05
CA ALA A 133 4.27 19.12 -22.50
C ALA A 133 2.76 18.89 -22.37
N TYR A 134 2.06 19.94 -21.96
CA TYR A 134 0.61 20.06 -22.06
C TYR A 134 0.30 21.13 -23.09
N THR A 135 -0.42 20.76 -24.14
CA THR A 135 -0.87 21.70 -25.17
C THR A 135 -2.22 22.27 -24.73
N TYR A 136 -2.21 23.47 -24.17
CA TYR A 136 -3.43 24.19 -23.84
C TYR A 136 -4.05 24.76 -25.11
N LYS A 137 -5.34 24.50 -25.34
CA LYS A 137 -6.10 25.10 -26.43
C LYS A 137 -7.16 26.01 -25.84
N PRO A 138 -7.11 27.32 -26.09
CA PRO A 138 -8.15 28.22 -25.62
C PRO A 138 -9.48 27.89 -26.29
N TYR A 139 -10.55 27.94 -25.50
CA TYR A 139 -11.92 27.70 -25.94
C TYR A 139 -12.61 29.04 -26.21
N ASP A 140 -13.28 29.15 -27.35
CA ASP A 140 -14.08 30.33 -27.69
C ASP A 140 -15.56 30.07 -27.33
N PRO A 141 -16.10 30.68 -26.26
CA PRO A 141 -17.47 30.42 -25.83
C PRO A 141 -18.51 30.98 -26.81
N VAL A 142 -18.15 31.94 -27.67
CA VAL A 142 -19.08 32.52 -28.65
C VAL A 142 -19.28 31.58 -29.84
N LYS A 143 -18.24 30.82 -30.20
CA LYS A 143 -18.26 29.91 -31.35
C LYS A 143 -18.44 28.44 -30.98
N ASP A 144 -18.39 28.11 -29.68
CA ASP A 144 -18.38 26.73 -29.18
C ASP A 144 -17.27 25.87 -29.82
N GLU A 145 -16.11 26.47 -30.11
CA GLU A 145 -15.00 25.82 -30.83
C GLU A 145 -13.64 26.04 -30.13
N GLU A 146 -12.77 25.03 -30.20
CA GLU A 146 -11.38 25.12 -29.75
C GLU A 146 -10.54 25.92 -30.77
N LYS A 147 -9.86 26.99 -30.32
CA LYS A 147 -8.94 27.76 -31.16
C LYS A 147 -7.58 27.07 -31.24
N ASN A 148 -7.38 26.28 -32.29
CA ASN A 148 -6.07 25.65 -32.54
C ASN A 148 -4.94 26.65 -32.82
N LYS A 149 -5.25 27.86 -33.31
CA LYS A 149 -4.24 28.86 -33.70
C LYS A 149 -3.50 29.47 -32.51
N ASP A 150 -4.11 29.43 -31.33
CA ASP A 150 -3.58 30.03 -30.10
C ASP A 150 -3.15 28.97 -29.08
N ALA A 151 -2.81 27.76 -29.57
CA ALA A 151 -2.39 26.67 -28.71
C ALA A 151 -1.05 27.00 -28.03
N VAL A 152 -1.00 26.89 -26.71
CA VAL A 152 0.20 27.15 -25.90
C VAL A 152 0.73 25.85 -25.32
N ASP A 153 1.98 25.52 -25.65
CA ASP A 153 2.68 24.37 -25.07
C ASP A 153 3.31 24.75 -23.72
N ILE A 154 2.83 24.09 -22.67
CA ILE A 154 3.33 24.26 -21.29
C ILE A 154 4.24 23.10 -20.95
N TYR A 155 5.52 23.40 -20.70
CA TYR A 155 6.51 22.38 -20.40
C TYR A 155 6.64 22.08 -18.91
N PHE A 156 6.82 20.80 -18.60
CA PHE A 156 7.10 20.28 -17.27
C PHE A 156 8.41 19.50 -17.28
N ASN A 157 9.24 19.73 -16.28
CA ASN A 157 10.42 18.91 -16.06
C ASN A 157 10.07 17.66 -15.23
N ILE A 158 11.00 16.71 -15.16
CA ILE A 158 10.81 15.46 -14.39
C ILE A 158 10.54 15.72 -12.90
N VAL A 159 11.17 16.75 -12.33
CA VAL A 159 11.05 17.08 -10.91
C VAL A 159 9.64 17.59 -10.58
N GLU A 160 9.07 18.40 -11.45
CA GLU A 160 7.72 18.95 -11.28
C GLU A 160 6.64 17.88 -11.41
N ILE A 161 6.86 16.91 -12.31
CA ILE A 161 5.95 15.78 -12.46
C ILE A 161 6.10 14.81 -11.29
N SER A 162 7.32 14.57 -10.79
CA SER A 162 7.55 13.63 -9.69
C SER A 162 7.17 14.18 -8.32
N LYS A 163 7.23 15.51 -8.12
CA LYS A 163 6.89 16.17 -6.85
C LYS A 163 5.54 15.76 -6.24
N PRO A 164 4.41 15.75 -6.97
CA PRO A 164 3.13 15.31 -6.39
C PRO A 164 3.14 13.83 -5.99
N TYR A 165 3.88 12.97 -6.71
CA TYR A 165 4.03 11.55 -6.34
C TYR A 165 4.83 11.42 -5.05
N ALA A 166 6.00 12.07 -4.98
CA ALA A 166 6.85 12.05 -3.79
C ALA A 166 6.13 12.63 -2.56
N ALA A 167 5.42 13.75 -2.72
CA ALA A 167 4.66 14.38 -1.64
C ALA A 167 3.49 13.49 -1.17
N THR A 168 2.76 12.87 -2.09
CA THR A 168 1.65 11.96 -1.74
C THR A 168 2.18 10.71 -1.05
N PHE A 169 3.29 10.16 -1.54
CA PHE A 169 3.96 9.01 -0.94
C PHE A 169 4.43 9.32 0.48
N LEU A 170 5.16 10.42 0.71
CA LEU A 170 5.60 10.84 2.04
C LEU A 170 4.41 11.08 2.97
N LYS A 171 3.35 11.72 2.48
CA LYS A 171 2.12 11.94 3.25
C LYS A 171 1.49 10.63 3.69
N MET A 172 1.47 9.62 2.82
CA MET A 172 0.98 8.29 3.17
C MET A 172 1.89 7.56 4.14
N LEU A 173 3.20 7.69 4.00
CA LEU A 173 4.19 7.03 4.85
C LEU A 173 4.15 7.59 6.28
N VAL A 174 4.03 8.91 6.43
CA VAL A 174 4.13 9.58 7.75
C VAL A 174 2.78 9.74 8.44
N LEU A 175 1.70 10.07 7.70
CA LEU A 175 0.44 10.49 8.33
C LEU A 175 -0.62 9.40 8.42
N ARG A 176 -0.38 8.19 7.91
CA ARG A 176 -1.40 7.14 7.88
C ARG A 176 -0.95 5.87 8.60
N PRO A 177 -1.74 5.39 9.59
CA PRO A 177 -1.54 4.08 10.21
C PRO A 177 -1.48 2.94 9.18
N ALA A 178 -2.12 3.13 8.04
CA ALA A 178 -2.15 2.13 6.99
C ALA A 178 -0.74 1.79 6.41
N PHE A 179 0.25 2.69 6.43
CA PHE A 179 1.61 2.28 6.06
C PHE A 179 2.19 1.30 7.09
N THR A 180 2.09 1.63 8.38
CA THR A 180 2.58 0.81 9.48
C THR A 180 1.79 -0.48 9.66
N GLU A 181 0.51 -0.49 9.34
CA GLU A 181 -0.37 -1.65 9.48
C GLU A 181 -0.23 -2.62 8.31
N TYR A 182 0.00 -2.13 7.08
CA TYR A 182 -0.03 -2.99 5.89
C TYR A 182 1.32 -3.14 5.20
N ILE A 183 2.10 -2.07 5.03
CA ILE A 183 3.34 -2.12 4.25
C ILE A 183 4.52 -2.57 5.12
N LEU A 184 4.58 -2.07 6.36
CA LEU A 184 5.65 -2.40 7.29
C LEU A 184 5.77 -3.91 7.57
N PRO A 185 4.70 -4.70 7.78
CA PRO A 185 4.82 -6.14 7.95
C PRO A 185 5.48 -6.85 6.76
N TYR A 186 5.20 -6.43 5.51
CA TYR A 186 5.88 -7.00 4.34
C TYR A 186 7.35 -6.59 4.26
N LEU A 187 7.68 -5.35 4.61
CA LEU A 187 9.08 -4.89 4.63
C LEU A 187 9.88 -5.66 5.68
N LEU A 188 9.34 -5.80 6.89
CA LEU A 188 9.91 -6.63 7.94
C LEU A 188 10.07 -8.06 7.44
N ALA A 189 9.04 -8.61 6.79
CA ALA A 189 9.09 -9.96 6.25
C ALA A 189 10.21 -10.15 5.22
N LEU A 190 10.35 -9.23 4.27
CA LEU A 190 11.42 -9.26 3.27
C LEU A 190 12.81 -9.13 3.91
N MET A 191 12.96 -8.29 4.94
CA MET A 191 14.21 -8.18 5.69
C MET A 191 14.53 -9.48 6.43
N THR A 192 13.53 -10.10 7.07
CA THR A 192 13.70 -11.40 7.74
C THR A 192 14.13 -12.48 6.75
N LEU A 193 13.54 -12.54 5.56
CA LEU A 193 13.99 -13.44 4.50
C LEU A 193 15.43 -13.16 4.06
N GLY A 194 15.79 -11.87 3.90
CA GLY A 194 17.15 -11.49 3.54
C GLY A 194 18.19 -11.94 4.58
N ILE A 195 17.84 -11.86 5.88
CA ILE A 195 18.68 -12.36 6.97
C ILE A 195 18.78 -13.89 6.90
N ILE A 196 17.66 -14.61 6.77
CA ILE A 196 17.64 -16.08 6.69
C ILE A 196 18.43 -16.61 5.49
N ILE A 197 18.45 -15.91 4.35
CA ILE A 197 19.20 -16.34 3.16
C ILE A 197 20.70 -16.11 3.31
N TYR A 198 21.09 -15.11 4.10
CA TYR A 198 22.49 -14.71 4.26
C TYR A 198 23.24 -15.56 5.30
N PHE A 199 22.52 -16.14 6.27
CA PHE A 199 23.05 -17.00 7.33
C PHE A 199 22.75 -18.47 7.04
#